data_AF-A0A2N2XKA2-F1
#
_entry.id   AF-A0A2N2XKA2-F1
#
_cell.length_a   1.000
_cell.length_b   1.000
_cell.length_c   1.000
_cell.angle_alpha   90.00
_cell.angle_beta   90.00
_cell.angle_gamma   90.00
#
_symmetry.space_group_name_H-M   'P 1'
#
loop_
_entity.id
_entity.type
_entity.pdbx_description
1 polymer ?
#
loop_
_entity_poly.entity_id
_entity_poly.type
_entity_poly.pdbx_seq_one_letter_code
_entity_poly.pdbx_strand_id
1 'polypeptide(L)'
;PVGHGTAFDLGVTIDLYNQVRIGMAVNDIGSLTWDGNVYEANYSATVSHIETGGIGTESIDKIFDAIAVKDDLFEWNGLTEKKTNLPTVWRTGANYTGLKKLTLGFDLMAPLQKLPGSYEQMVWGIGAHYNPYGRFVLTAGIGGGGNTGFRMPLGISFEILPGWEAGLATRDITTLFKDKDPYLSVALGFLRFGFGSYDSDEKIEGQ
;
A
#
# COMPACT_ATOMS: atom_id res chain seq x y z
N PRO A 1 -5.93 7.59 -25.27
CA PRO A 1 -4.81 7.44 -24.31
C PRO A 1 -4.02 8.75 -24.29
N VAL A 2 -3.60 9.25 -23.11
CA VAL A 2 -2.89 10.54 -22.96
C VAL A 2 -1.39 10.35 -22.64
N GLY A 3 -0.90 9.12 -22.79
CA GLY A 3 0.48 8.73 -22.56
C GLY A 3 0.70 7.23 -22.72
N HIS A 4 1.95 6.82 -22.76
CA HIS A 4 2.42 5.44 -22.84
C HIS A 4 3.66 5.22 -21.96
N GLY A 5 3.81 4.04 -21.38
CA GLY A 5 4.91 3.76 -20.46
C GLY A 5 5.26 2.28 -20.38
N THR A 6 6.41 2.00 -19.80
CA THR A 6 6.84 0.63 -19.49
C THR A 6 7.50 0.62 -18.13
N ALA A 7 7.15 -0.38 -17.34
CA ALA A 7 7.68 -0.63 -16.02
C ALA A 7 7.95 -2.12 -15.85
N PHE A 8 8.92 -2.45 -15.01
CA PHE A 8 9.14 -3.80 -14.55
C PHE A 8 9.51 -3.82 -13.08
N ASP A 9 9.27 -4.97 -12.46
CA ASP A 9 9.58 -5.25 -11.06
C ASP A 9 10.59 -6.38 -10.99
N LEU A 10 11.51 -6.31 -10.03
CA LEU A 10 12.48 -7.36 -9.76
C LEU A 10 12.42 -7.77 -8.29
N GLY A 11 12.34 -9.06 -8.02
CA GLY A 11 12.27 -9.58 -6.66
C GLY A 11 12.96 -10.91 -6.50
N VAL A 12 13.47 -11.15 -5.29
CA VAL A 12 14.07 -12.41 -4.86
C VAL A 12 13.48 -12.82 -3.52
N THR A 13 13.22 -14.11 -3.37
CA THR A 13 12.77 -14.71 -2.11
C THR A 13 13.68 -15.87 -1.77
N ILE A 14 14.07 -15.96 -0.49
CA ILE A 14 14.91 -17.02 0.04
C ILE A 14 14.17 -17.67 1.20
N ASP A 15 14.00 -18.99 1.10
CA ASP A 15 13.45 -19.84 2.15
C ASP A 15 14.59 -20.56 2.89
N LEU A 16 14.68 -20.31 4.19
CA LEU A 16 15.69 -20.89 5.07
C LEU A 16 15.01 -21.88 6.03
N TYR A 17 15.41 -23.14 5.95
CA TYR A 17 14.98 -24.22 6.85
C TYR A 17 13.45 -24.37 6.98
N ASN A 18 12.67 -23.96 5.98
CA ASN A 18 11.21 -23.92 6.00
C ASN A 18 10.60 -23.14 7.17
N GLN A 19 11.38 -22.28 7.84
CA GLN A 19 10.95 -21.53 9.02
C GLN A 19 11.11 -20.02 8.83
N VAL A 20 12.08 -19.59 8.02
CA VAL A 20 12.32 -18.18 7.76
C VAL A 20 12.22 -17.95 6.26
N ARG A 21 11.37 -17.02 5.84
CA ARG A 21 11.31 -16.55 4.46
C ARG A 21 11.67 -15.08 4.43
N ILE A 22 12.67 -14.73 3.62
CA ILE A 22 13.14 -13.37 3.41
C ILE A 22 12.85 -12.99 1.96
N GLY A 23 12.22 -11.84 1.74
CA GLY A 23 11.92 -11.31 0.42
C GLY A 23 12.52 -9.92 0.25
N MET A 24 13.06 -9.65 -0.93
CA MET A 24 13.52 -8.32 -1.33
C MET A 24 13.04 -8.04 -2.74
N ALA A 25 12.60 -6.81 -3.01
CA ALA A 25 12.15 -6.39 -4.32
C ALA A 25 12.47 -4.91 -4.59
N VAL A 26 12.59 -4.57 -5.87
CA VAL A 26 12.55 -3.21 -6.38
C VAL A 26 11.42 -3.16 -7.40
N ASN A 27 10.44 -2.31 -7.12
CA ASN A 27 9.22 -2.16 -7.89
C ASN A 27 9.23 -0.84 -8.66
N ASP A 28 8.44 -0.78 -9.72
CA ASP A 28 8.19 0.42 -10.53
C ASP A 28 9.48 0.98 -11.16
N ILE A 29 10.32 0.10 -11.70
CA ILE A 29 11.49 0.49 -12.49
C ILE A 29 11.02 0.82 -13.90
N GLY A 30 10.88 2.11 -14.20
CA GLY A 30 10.37 2.52 -15.50
C GLY A 30 10.05 4.00 -15.61
N SER A 31 9.33 4.32 -16.69
CA SER A 31 8.94 5.69 -17.01
C SER A 31 7.64 5.71 -17.82
N LEU A 32 6.94 6.84 -17.72
CA LEU A 32 5.74 7.18 -18.47
C LEU A 32 6.05 8.40 -19.36
N THR A 33 5.73 8.31 -20.63
CA THR A 33 5.74 9.44 -21.57
C THR A 33 4.30 9.90 -21.77
N TRP A 34 4.05 11.16 -21.46
CA TRP A 34 2.81 11.85 -21.74
C TRP A 34 2.91 12.49 -23.12
N ASP A 35 1.96 12.23 -24.01
CA ASP A 35 1.97 12.68 -25.40
C ASP A 35 0.60 13.24 -25.87
N GLY A 36 -0.39 13.27 -24.98
CA GLY A 36 -1.72 13.80 -25.27
C GLY A 36 -2.04 15.02 -24.40
N ASN A 37 -2.21 16.19 -25.03
CA ASN A 37 -2.60 17.45 -24.38
C ASN A 37 -1.74 17.78 -23.15
N VAL A 38 -0.42 17.69 -23.30
CA VAL A 38 0.52 17.99 -22.22
C VAL A 38 0.71 19.50 -22.12
N TYR A 39 0.52 20.02 -20.92
CA TYR A 39 0.81 21.42 -20.61
C TYR A 39 1.76 21.49 -19.43
N GLU A 40 2.71 22.40 -19.51
CA GLU A 40 3.58 22.77 -18.40
C GLU A 40 3.26 24.18 -17.95
N ALA A 41 2.90 24.32 -16.68
CA ALA A 41 2.65 25.62 -16.08
C ALA A 41 3.97 26.20 -15.59
N ASN A 42 4.34 27.37 -16.09
CA ASN A 42 5.42 28.19 -15.54
C ASN A 42 4.83 29.26 -14.64
N TYR A 43 5.49 29.47 -13.50
CA TYR A 43 5.02 30.35 -12.45
C TYR A 43 5.89 31.61 -12.42
N SER A 44 5.27 32.79 -12.46
CA SER A 44 5.96 34.06 -12.19
C SER A 44 6.05 34.38 -10.69
N ALA A 45 5.25 33.71 -9.84
CA ALA A 45 5.23 33.89 -8.39
C ALA A 45 5.03 32.56 -7.62
N THR A 46 5.57 32.48 -6.41
CA THR A 46 5.46 31.32 -5.51
C THR A 46 4.07 31.25 -4.89
N VAL A 47 3.33 30.17 -5.15
CA VAL A 47 2.07 29.89 -4.44
C VAL A 47 2.42 29.48 -3.00
N SER A 48 2.14 30.37 -2.03
CA SER A 48 2.47 30.17 -0.61
C SER A 48 1.37 29.46 0.17
N HIS A 49 0.10 29.63 -0.23
CA HIS A 49 -1.04 28.99 0.42
C HIS A 49 -2.22 28.84 -0.53
N ILE A 50 -2.93 27.71 -0.43
CA ILE A 50 -4.22 27.48 -1.09
C ILE A 50 -5.23 27.24 0.01
N GLU A 51 -6.12 28.19 0.25
CA GLU A 51 -7.27 28.04 1.15
C GLU A 51 -8.47 27.56 0.35
N THR A 52 -9.05 26.43 0.77
CA THR A 52 -10.35 25.98 0.28
C THR A 52 -11.31 25.97 1.46
N GLY A 53 -12.58 26.32 1.26
CA GLY A 53 -13.61 26.38 2.30
C GLY A 53 -14.05 25.03 2.89
N GLY A 54 -13.30 23.95 2.63
CA GLY A 54 -13.70 22.58 2.96
C GLY A 54 -14.58 21.94 1.89
N ILE A 55 -14.98 20.69 2.15
CA ILE A 55 -15.59 19.76 1.18
C ILE A 55 -17.00 20.22 0.77
N GLY A 56 -17.08 21.17 -0.16
CA GLY A 56 -18.16 21.21 -1.14
C GLY A 56 -17.90 20.15 -2.20
N THR A 57 -18.95 19.63 -2.83
CA THR A 57 -18.90 18.70 -3.98
C THR A 57 -18.36 19.35 -5.26
N GLU A 58 -17.34 20.20 -5.12
CA GLU A 58 -16.61 20.80 -6.22
C GLU A 58 -15.58 19.76 -6.67
N SER A 59 -15.70 19.27 -7.90
CA SER A 59 -14.66 18.43 -8.50
C SER A 59 -13.32 19.16 -8.45
N ILE A 60 -12.23 18.43 -8.21
CA ILE A 60 -10.86 18.95 -8.23
C ILE A 60 -10.61 19.80 -9.49
N ASP A 61 -11.21 19.41 -10.61
CA ASP A 61 -11.18 20.09 -11.90
C ASP A 61 -11.64 21.56 -11.80
N LYS A 62 -12.70 21.85 -11.03
CA LYS A 62 -13.22 23.22 -10.85
C LYS A 62 -12.31 24.09 -9.99
N ILE A 63 -11.58 23.49 -9.05
CA ILE A 63 -10.58 24.21 -8.23
C ILE A 63 -9.40 24.59 -9.11
N PHE A 64 -8.92 23.69 -9.98
CA PHE A 64 -7.87 24.00 -10.95
C PHE A 64 -8.32 25.03 -11.99
N ASP A 65 -9.54 24.94 -12.50
CA ASP A 65 -10.10 25.95 -13.41
C ASP A 65 -10.19 27.32 -12.72
N ALA A 66 -10.63 27.39 -11.46
CA ALA A 66 -10.72 28.65 -10.71
C ALA A 66 -9.34 29.28 -10.44
N ILE A 67 -8.30 28.47 -10.23
CA ILE A 67 -6.92 28.93 -10.04
C ILE A 67 -6.28 29.36 -11.38
N ALA A 68 -6.57 28.63 -12.46
CA ALA A 68 -6.01 28.89 -13.79
C ALA A 68 -6.67 30.10 -14.51
N VAL A 69 -7.93 30.42 -14.21
CA VAL A 69 -8.71 31.46 -14.92
C VAL A 69 -8.56 32.85 -14.31
N LYS A 70 -8.22 32.97 -13.02
CA LYS A 70 -8.42 34.23 -12.29
C LYS A 70 -7.20 35.14 -12.16
N ASP A 71 -6.01 34.66 -12.47
CA ASP A 71 -4.79 35.44 -12.35
C ASP A 71 -3.78 35.07 -13.46
N ASP A 72 -3.15 36.07 -14.05
CA ASP A 72 -1.99 36.01 -14.99
C ASP A 72 -0.72 35.38 -14.35
N LEU A 73 -0.91 34.53 -13.33
CA LEU A 73 0.14 33.88 -12.53
C LEU A 73 0.74 32.65 -13.23
N PHE A 74 0.01 32.07 -14.18
CA PHE A 74 0.37 30.83 -14.85
C PHE A 74 0.55 31.04 -16.36
N GLU A 75 1.79 30.91 -16.82
CA GLU A 75 2.07 30.77 -18.24
C GLU A 75 2.02 29.29 -18.62
N TRP A 76 0.94 28.88 -19.28
CA TRP A 76 0.77 27.51 -19.76
C TRP A 76 1.46 27.34 -21.11
N ASN A 77 2.48 26.48 -21.14
CA ASN A 77 3.19 26.11 -22.34
C ASN A 77 2.75 24.70 -22.77
N GLY A 78 2.16 24.60 -23.96
CA GLY A 78 1.85 23.31 -24.56
C GLY A 78 3.15 22.57 -24.89
N LEU A 79 3.28 21.33 -24.42
CA LEU A 79 4.38 20.44 -24.74
C LEU A 79 3.89 19.34 -25.68
N THR A 80 4.75 18.94 -26.63
CA THR A 80 4.47 17.79 -27.49
C THR A 80 4.53 16.49 -26.69
N GLU A 81 5.52 16.38 -25.79
CA GLU A 81 5.66 15.23 -24.91
C GLU A 81 6.35 15.61 -23.60
N LYS A 82 6.07 14.87 -22.53
CA LYS A 82 6.81 14.95 -21.25
C LYS A 82 7.07 13.56 -20.72
N LYS A 83 8.33 13.23 -20.45
CA LYS A 83 8.72 11.96 -19.85
C LYS A 83 8.90 12.11 -18.35
N THR A 84 8.22 11.28 -17.57
CA THR A 84 8.33 11.21 -16.11
C THR A 84 8.74 9.82 -15.67
N ASN A 85 9.73 9.72 -14.78
CA ASN A 85 10.09 8.45 -14.15
C ASN A 85 8.96 7.98 -13.22
N LEU A 86 8.83 6.68 -13.04
CA LEU A 86 7.92 6.11 -12.05
C LEU A 86 8.54 6.19 -10.64
N PRO A 87 7.71 6.29 -9.59
CA PRO A 87 8.18 6.36 -8.21
C PRO A 87 8.72 4.98 -7.77
N THR A 88 9.94 4.65 -8.17
CA THR A 88 10.57 3.37 -7.87
C THR A 88 10.71 3.16 -6.37
N VAL A 89 10.34 1.97 -5.89
CA VAL A 89 10.31 1.62 -4.48
C VAL A 89 11.14 0.37 -4.24
N TRP A 90 11.97 0.40 -3.19
CA TRP A 90 12.58 -0.80 -2.63
C TRP A 90 11.70 -1.36 -1.52
N ARG A 91 11.51 -2.67 -1.48
CA ARG A 91 10.79 -3.39 -0.44
C ARG A 91 11.62 -4.56 0.06
N THR A 92 11.65 -4.75 1.37
CA THR A 92 12.21 -5.95 2.00
C THR A 92 11.31 -6.42 3.12
N GLY A 93 11.28 -7.71 3.37
CA GLY A 93 10.50 -8.27 4.45
C GLY A 93 11.00 -9.65 4.84
N ALA A 94 10.62 -10.06 6.04
CA ALA A 94 10.89 -11.39 6.53
C ALA A 94 9.67 -11.92 7.28
N ASN A 95 9.43 -13.23 7.19
CA ASN A 95 8.50 -13.91 8.08
C ASN A 95 9.18 -15.10 8.74
N TYR A 96 8.76 -15.39 9.97
CA TYR A 96 9.20 -16.50 10.78
C TYR A 96 8.00 -17.36 11.19
N THR A 97 8.00 -18.61 10.75
CA THR A 97 6.95 -19.62 10.94
C THR A 97 7.41 -20.80 11.82
N GLY A 98 8.58 -20.71 12.45
CA GLY A 98 9.13 -21.79 13.29
C GLY A 98 8.36 -22.03 14.61
N LEU A 99 7.44 -21.14 14.99
CA LEU A 99 6.59 -21.31 16.16
C LEU A 99 5.30 -22.02 15.77
N LYS A 100 4.95 -23.09 16.50
CA LYS A 100 3.66 -23.75 16.32
C LYS A 100 2.55 -22.72 16.52
N LYS A 101 1.67 -22.58 15.51
CA LYS A 101 0.48 -21.72 15.53
C LYS A 101 0.76 -20.22 15.51
N LEU A 102 2.01 -19.76 15.53
CA LEU A 102 2.35 -18.33 15.52
C LEU A 102 3.32 -18.04 14.38
N THR A 103 2.99 -17.03 13.59
CA THR A 103 3.86 -16.48 12.55
C THR A 103 4.14 -15.04 12.86
N LEU A 104 5.41 -14.65 12.81
CA LEU A 104 5.84 -13.27 12.97
C LEU A 104 6.33 -12.74 11.63
N GLY A 105 6.09 -11.47 11.35
CA GLY A 105 6.47 -10.82 10.11
C GLY A 105 7.01 -9.41 10.33
N PHE A 106 7.92 -9.00 9.46
CA PHE A 106 8.41 -7.65 9.34
C PHE A 106 8.46 -7.25 7.86
N ASP A 107 8.14 -6.00 7.57
CA ASP A 107 8.19 -5.41 6.24
C ASP A 107 8.72 -3.98 6.31
N LEU A 108 9.50 -3.61 5.32
CA LEU A 108 10.12 -2.31 5.15
C LEU A 108 10.04 -1.91 3.68
N MET A 109 9.71 -0.65 3.44
CA MET A 109 9.56 -0.10 2.11
C MET A 109 10.16 1.31 2.08
N ALA A 110 11.09 1.56 1.15
CA ALA A 110 11.72 2.86 1.00
C ALA A 110 11.59 3.37 -0.45
N PRO A 111 11.15 4.63 -0.65
CA PRO A 111 11.19 5.26 -1.96
C PRO A 111 12.65 5.45 -2.40
N LEU A 112 12.99 5.06 -3.62
CA LEU A 112 14.34 5.26 -4.18
C LEU A 112 14.50 6.62 -4.86
N GLN A 113 13.38 7.29 -5.16
CA GLN A 113 13.33 8.58 -5.83
C GLN A 113 12.28 9.49 -5.18
N LYS A 114 12.52 10.80 -5.22
CA LYS A 114 11.55 11.82 -4.80
C LYS A 114 10.83 12.35 -6.04
N LEU A 115 9.70 11.73 -6.37
CA LEU A 115 8.85 12.10 -7.50
C LEU A 115 7.42 12.33 -6.97
N PRO A 116 6.58 13.09 -7.69
CA PRO A 116 5.15 13.15 -7.40
C PRO A 116 4.57 11.72 -7.34
N GLY A 117 3.88 11.39 -6.26
CA GLY A 117 3.35 10.04 -6.01
C GLY A 117 4.30 9.07 -5.29
N SER A 118 5.58 9.43 -5.08
CA SER A 118 6.46 8.69 -4.17
C SER A 118 6.02 8.85 -2.71
N TYR A 119 6.28 7.84 -1.88
CA TYR A 119 6.21 8.00 -0.44
C TYR A 119 7.19 9.10 0.02
N GLU A 120 6.79 9.94 0.97
CA GLU A 120 7.70 10.96 1.53
C GLU A 120 8.77 10.36 2.44
N GLN A 121 8.42 9.25 3.11
CA GLN A 121 9.23 8.61 4.12
C GLN A 121 9.14 7.10 3.99
N MET A 122 10.17 6.42 4.48
CA MET A 122 10.20 4.97 4.60
C MET A 122 8.99 4.46 5.40
N VAL A 123 8.35 3.41 4.92
CA VAL A 123 7.25 2.70 5.58
C VAL A 123 7.81 1.44 6.22
N TRP A 124 7.36 1.12 7.43
CA TRP A 124 7.74 -0.12 8.12
C TRP A 124 6.55 -0.74 8.82
N GLY A 125 6.62 -2.04 9.07
CA GLY A 125 5.60 -2.78 9.81
C GLY A 125 6.14 -4.05 10.44
N ILE A 126 5.60 -4.39 11.61
CA ILE A 126 5.81 -5.66 12.30
C ILE A 126 4.43 -6.24 12.57
N GLY A 127 4.25 -7.53 12.30
CA GLY A 127 2.98 -8.21 12.44
C GLY A 127 3.12 -9.60 13.05
N ALA A 128 2.02 -10.08 13.62
CA ALA A 128 1.87 -11.41 14.13
C ALA A 128 0.55 -12.01 13.62
N HIS A 129 0.60 -13.29 13.29
CA HIS A 129 -0.54 -14.10 12.90
C HIS A 129 -0.59 -15.34 13.79
N TYR A 130 -1.64 -15.47 14.59
CA TYR A 130 -1.79 -16.53 15.59
C TYR A 130 -3.02 -17.38 15.29
N ASN A 131 -2.83 -18.68 15.09
CA ASN A 131 -3.88 -19.66 14.79
C ASN A 131 -3.96 -20.76 15.87
N PRO A 132 -4.59 -20.51 17.03
CA PRO A 132 -4.64 -21.47 18.14
C PRO A 132 -5.38 -22.78 17.83
N TYR A 133 -6.41 -22.75 16.97
CA TYR A 133 -7.39 -23.85 16.82
C TYR A 133 -7.63 -24.28 15.37
N GLY A 134 -6.74 -23.93 14.43
CA GLY A 134 -6.88 -24.21 12.99
C GLY A 134 -7.89 -23.30 12.30
N ARG A 135 -9.07 -23.12 12.92
CA ARG A 135 -10.23 -22.39 12.38
C ARG A 135 -10.37 -20.96 12.89
N PHE A 136 -9.48 -20.51 13.76
CA PHE A 136 -9.54 -19.16 14.33
C PHE A 136 -8.18 -18.51 14.22
N VAL A 137 -8.17 -17.33 13.62
CA VAL A 137 -6.96 -16.57 13.36
C VAL A 137 -7.07 -15.20 14.01
N LEU A 138 -6.05 -14.84 14.77
CA LEU A 138 -5.82 -13.51 15.29
C LEU A 138 -4.66 -12.87 14.53
N THR A 139 -4.88 -11.69 13.98
CA THR A 139 -3.84 -10.88 13.35
C THR A 139 -3.67 -9.58 14.10
N ALA A 140 -2.44 -9.21 14.39
CA ALA A 140 -2.11 -7.94 15.00
C ALA A 140 -0.82 -7.41 14.41
N GLY A 141 -0.67 -6.08 14.40
CA GLY A 141 0.59 -5.48 13.98
C GLY A 141 0.72 -4.04 14.44
N ILE A 142 1.92 -3.52 14.24
CA ILE A 142 2.26 -2.11 14.37
C ILE A 142 3.04 -1.69 13.14
N GLY A 143 2.92 -0.44 12.75
CA GLY A 143 3.71 0.09 11.65
C GLY A 143 3.65 1.59 11.60
N GLY A 144 4.44 2.16 10.72
CA GLY A 144 4.50 3.60 10.56
C GLY A 144 5.14 4.02 9.25
N GLY A 145 5.25 5.33 9.08
CA GLY A 145 5.90 5.94 7.92
C GLY A 145 4.96 6.19 6.74
N GLY A 146 5.57 6.57 5.62
CA GLY A 146 4.86 7.16 4.48
C GLY A 146 4.07 8.40 4.90
N ASN A 147 2.89 8.61 4.32
CA ASN A 147 2.04 9.78 4.60
C ASN A 147 0.98 9.53 5.68
N THR A 148 1.02 8.39 6.38
CA THR A 148 -0.07 7.94 7.28
C THR A 148 0.28 7.92 8.77
N GLY A 149 1.55 8.14 9.14
CA GLY A 149 2.00 8.09 10.54
C GLY A 149 1.93 6.68 11.16
N PHE A 150 1.98 6.62 12.51
CA PHE A 150 1.91 5.38 13.27
C PHE A 150 0.51 4.75 13.24
N ARG A 151 0.44 3.44 13.07
CA ARG A 151 -0.79 2.65 12.97
C ARG A 151 -0.66 1.30 13.67
N MET A 152 -1.79 0.82 14.21
CA MET A 152 -1.87 -0.49 14.86
C MET A 152 -3.07 -1.29 14.30
N PRO A 153 -2.88 -2.07 13.23
CA PRO A 153 -3.94 -2.92 12.71
C PRO A 153 -4.21 -4.11 13.63
N LEU A 154 -5.48 -4.46 13.77
CA LEU A 154 -5.94 -5.65 14.49
C LEU A 154 -7.04 -6.32 13.67
N GLY A 155 -7.05 -7.66 13.68
CA GLY A 155 -8.04 -8.43 12.94
C GLY A 155 -8.26 -9.80 13.54
N ILE A 156 -9.45 -10.31 13.29
CA ILE A 156 -9.89 -11.65 13.65
C ILE A 156 -10.50 -12.30 12.41
N SER A 157 -10.19 -13.56 12.16
CA SER A 157 -10.88 -14.33 11.12
C SER A 157 -11.16 -15.75 11.58
N PHE A 158 -12.17 -16.34 10.95
CA PHE A 158 -12.71 -17.64 11.26
C PHE A 158 -12.88 -18.44 9.98
N GLU A 159 -12.43 -19.68 9.99
CA GLU A 159 -12.76 -20.66 8.97
C GLU A 159 -14.06 -21.37 9.35
N ILE A 160 -15.11 -21.12 8.58
CA ILE A 160 -16.44 -21.68 8.83
C ILE A 160 -16.50 -23.12 8.31
N LEU A 161 -15.94 -23.35 7.12
CA LEU A 161 -15.81 -24.63 6.44
C LEU A 161 -14.47 -24.65 5.69
N PRO A 162 -13.93 -25.82 5.34
CA PRO A 162 -12.75 -25.91 4.48
C PRO A 162 -12.90 -25.02 3.23
N GLY A 163 -12.04 -24.03 3.10
CA GLY A 163 -12.06 -23.06 2.00
C GLY A 163 -13.06 -21.90 2.12
N TRP A 164 -13.71 -21.73 3.28
CA TRP A 164 -14.63 -20.63 3.60
C TRP A 164 -14.14 -19.84 4.82
N GLU A 165 -13.72 -18.60 4.61
CA GLU A 165 -13.26 -17.70 5.67
C GLU A 165 -14.16 -16.46 5.80
N ALA A 166 -14.39 -16.03 7.04
CA ALA A 166 -15.01 -14.75 7.36
C ALA A 166 -14.17 -14.02 8.42
N GLY A 167 -14.05 -12.71 8.32
CA GLY A 167 -13.21 -11.94 9.24
C GLY A 167 -13.54 -10.47 9.34
N LEU A 168 -13.04 -9.86 10.40
CA LEU A 168 -13.17 -8.46 10.75
C LEU A 168 -11.77 -7.91 11.01
N ALA A 169 -11.41 -6.79 10.39
CA ALA A 169 -10.14 -6.13 10.66
C ALA A 169 -10.32 -4.61 10.74
N THR A 170 -9.52 -3.97 11.58
CA THR A 170 -9.33 -2.52 11.61
C THR A 170 -7.95 -2.16 11.10
N ARG A 171 -7.86 -1.09 10.31
CA ARG A 171 -6.58 -0.60 9.76
C ARG A 171 -5.71 0.07 10.83
N ASP A 172 -6.33 0.67 11.84
CA ASP A 172 -5.64 1.37 12.92
C ASP A 172 -6.56 1.49 14.15
N ILE A 173 -6.30 0.71 15.21
CA ILE A 173 -7.06 0.83 16.47
C ILE A 173 -6.69 2.11 17.24
N THR A 174 -5.55 2.74 16.95
CA THR A 174 -5.14 3.95 17.69
C THR A 174 -6.11 5.11 17.48
N THR A 175 -6.92 5.09 16.41
CA THR A 175 -7.96 6.09 16.17
C THR A 175 -9.03 6.09 17.26
N LEU A 176 -9.26 4.96 17.95
CA LEU A 176 -10.20 4.91 19.09
C LEU A 176 -9.69 5.68 20.32
N PHE A 177 -8.40 6.01 20.35
CA PHE A 177 -7.73 6.70 21.45
C PHE A 177 -7.17 8.08 21.03
N LYS A 178 -7.49 8.55 19.82
CA LYS A 178 -7.05 9.86 19.31
C LYS A 178 -8.19 10.88 19.48
N ASP A 179 -7.87 12.01 20.10
CA ASP A 179 -8.83 13.11 20.29
C ASP A 179 -9.04 13.97 19.02
N LYS A 180 -8.16 13.84 18.02
CA LYS A 180 -8.17 14.65 16.79
C LYS A 180 -8.25 13.76 15.55
N ASP A 181 -9.21 14.05 14.68
CA ASP A 181 -9.48 13.38 13.40
C ASP A 181 -9.57 11.84 13.46
N PRO A 182 -10.40 11.25 14.35
CA PRO A 182 -10.49 9.80 14.51
C PRO A 182 -11.33 9.16 13.40
N TYR A 183 -10.74 8.90 12.24
CA TYR A 183 -11.37 8.13 11.17
C TYR A 183 -11.21 6.62 11.42
N LEU A 184 -12.23 5.98 11.99
CA LEU A 184 -12.27 4.54 12.15
C LEU A 184 -12.47 3.86 10.78
N SER A 185 -11.52 3.00 10.38
CA SER A 185 -11.60 2.19 9.16
C SER A 185 -11.78 0.72 9.52
N VAL A 186 -12.99 0.21 9.32
CA VAL A 186 -13.35 -1.20 9.51
C VAL A 186 -13.45 -1.87 8.14
N ALA A 187 -12.74 -2.99 7.98
CA ALA A 187 -12.85 -3.87 6.83
C ALA A 187 -13.59 -5.14 7.25
N LEU A 188 -14.63 -5.49 6.50
CA LEU A 188 -15.40 -6.72 6.68
C LEU A 188 -15.10 -7.65 5.50
N GLY A 189 -14.63 -8.87 5.78
CA GLY A 189 -14.40 -9.90 4.78
C GLY A 189 -15.43 -11.00 4.94
N PHE A 190 -16.41 -11.06 4.04
CA PHE A 190 -17.38 -12.14 3.98
C PHE A 190 -17.06 -12.96 2.73
N LEU A 191 -16.57 -14.19 2.91
CA LEU A 191 -16.47 -15.22 1.88
C LEU A 191 -15.31 -15.06 0.88
N ARG A 192 -14.15 -15.59 1.27
CA ARG A 192 -13.12 -16.02 0.31
C ARG A 192 -13.32 -17.50 0.01
N PHE A 193 -13.42 -17.87 -1.27
CA PHE A 193 -13.50 -19.26 -1.72
C PHE A 193 -12.12 -19.74 -2.20
N GLY A 194 -11.60 -20.79 -1.56
CA GLY A 194 -10.38 -21.47 -2.00
C GLY A 194 -10.73 -22.78 -2.70
N PHE A 195 -10.52 -22.88 -4.01
CA PHE A 195 -10.62 -24.14 -4.74
C PHE A 195 -9.22 -24.72 -4.89
N GLY A 196 -8.79 -25.51 -3.90
CA GLY A 196 -7.52 -26.21 -3.93
C GLY A 196 -7.39 -27.14 -2.74
N SER A 197 -7.37 -28.45 -3.00
CA SER A 197 -6.98 -29.46 -2.03
C SER A 197 -5.46 -29.42 -1.88
N TYR A 198 -4.96 -29.06 -0.69
CA TYR A 198 -3.63 -29.51 -0.31
C TYR A 198 -3.72 -31.01 -0.11
N ASP A 199 -3.02 -31.76 -0.96
CA ASP A 199 -2.84 -33.20 -0.80
C ASP A 199 -1.93 -33.39 0.43
N SER A 200 -2.55 -33.48 1.60
CA SER A 200 -1.88 -33.77 2.85
C SER A 200 -2.12 -35.23 3.19
N ASP A 201 -1.39 -36.14 2.53
CA ASP A 201 -1.16 -37.51 3.01
C ASP A 201 -0.09 -38.20 2.14
N GLU A 202 1.19 -37.85 2.34
CA GLU A 202 2.25 -38.85 2.17
C GLU A 202 2.53 -39.44 3.54
N LYS A 203 1.73 -40.46 3.88
CA LYS A 203 2.05 -41.40 4.95
C LYS A 203 3.39 -42.04 4.62
N ILE A 204 4.44 -41.66 5.34
CA ILE A 204 5.59 -42.55 5.52
C ILE A 204 5.14 -43.60 6.55
N GLU A 205 4.39 -44.59 6.08
CA GLU A 205 4.33 -45.92 6.69
C GLU A 205 5.56 -46.69 6.19
N GLY A 206 6.39 -47.15 7.12
CA GLY A 206 7.77 -47.54 6.86
C GLY A 206 7.98 -48.85 6.09
N GLN A 207 9.17 -48.93 5.49
CA GLN A 207 10.09 -50.07 5.54
C GLN A 207 11.51 -49.53 5.67
#